data_AF-A0A855LLC5-F1
#
_entry.id   AF-A0A855LLC5-F1
#
_cell.length_a   1.000
_cell.length_b   1.000
_cell.length_c   1.000
_cell.angle_alpha   90.00
_cell.angle_beta   90.00
_cell.angle_gamma   90.00
#
_symmetry.space_group_name_H-M   'P 1'
#
loop_
_entity.id
_entity.type
_entity.pdbx_description
1 polymer ?
#
loop_
_entity_poly.entity_id
_entity_poly.type
_entity_poly.pdbx_seq_one_letter_code
_entity_poly.pdbx_strand_id
1 'polypeptide(L)'
;MKNIALLIGLAFSSCALATEEKKVATDVYKADTAMVAGKLVRYYQTFASPCVMVQILKPGGGGEASNSRKFCNISGKNFSDDFSEVVLERGEFSKEDLSLTMKLMPLTEGADVIEVCSFKVEGEVLGEPECNIK
;
A
#
# COMPACT_ATOMS: atom_id res chain seq x y z
N MET A 1 -54.04 -50.39 -1.77
CA MET A 1 -53.92 -49.15 -2.57
C MET A 1 -53.28 -48.08 -1.69
N LYS A 2 -52.00 -47.77 -1.88
CA LYS A 2 -51.33 -46.65 -1.20
C LYS A 2 -50.21 -46.16 -2.11
N ASN A 3 -50.48 -45.04 -2.77
CA ASN A 3 -49.56 -44.35 -3.68
C ASN A 3 -48.40 -43.79 -2.87
N ILE A 4 -47.17 -44.14 -3.25
CA ILE A 4 -45.95 -43.49 -2.75
C ILE A 4 -45.49 -42.56 -3.88
N ALA A 5 -45.82 -41.28 -3.74
CA ALA A 5 -45.33 -40.23 -4.63
C ALA A 5 -43.85 -39.96 -4.32
N LEU A 6 -42.99 -40.21 -5.30
CA LEU A 6 -41.56 -39.93 -5.24
C LEU A 6 -41.33 -38.48 -5.73
N LEU A 7 -41.05 -37.56 -4.81
CA LEU A 7 -40.64 -36.19 -5.13
C LEU A 7 -39.12 -36.10 -5.12
N ILE A 8 -38.53 -36.11 -6.31
CA ILE A 8 -37.09 -35.89 -6.54
C ILE A 8 -36.86 -34.37 -6.49
N GLY A 9 -36.28 -33.90 -5.39
CA GLY A 9 -35.85 -32.51 -5.25
C GLY A 9 -34.57 -32.24 -6.05
N LEU A 10 -34.68 -31.43 -7.10
CA LEU A 10 -33.55 -30.91 -7.87
C LEU A 10 -32.78 -29.89 -7.01
N ALA A 11 -31.63 -30.31 -6.47
CA ALA A 11 -30.66 -29.40 -5.86
C ALA A 11 -29.91 -28.64 -6.95
N PHE A 12 -30.46 -27.49 -7.37
CA PHE A 12 -29.70 -26.51 -8.13
C PHE A 12 -28.67 -25.88 -7.18
N SER A 13 -27.49 -26.47 -7.11
CA SER A 13 -26.31 -25.84 -6.53
C SER A 13 -25.95 -24.63 -7.40
N SER A 14 -26.45 -23.45 -7.02
CA SER A 14 -26.02 -22.18 -7.56
C SER A 14 -24.57 -21.95 -7.17
N CYS A 15 -23.62 -22.51 -7.93
CA CYS A 15 -22.25 -22.03 -7.91
C CYS A 15 -22.28 -20.59 -8.41
N ALA A 16 -22.37 -19.64 -7.49
CA ALA A 16 -22.12 -18.25 -7.80
C ALA A 16 -20.67 -18.17 -8.33
N LEU A 17 -20.52 -17.96 -9.64
CA LEU A 17 -19.24 -17.62 -10.22
C LEU A 17 -18.91 -16.23 -9.70
N ALA A 18 -18.01 -16.15 -8.74
CA ALA A 18 -17.39 -14.89 -8.35
C ALA A 18 -16.68 -14.36 -9.60
N THR A 19 -17.24 -13.32 -10.21
CA THR A 19 -16.55 -12.56 -11.24
C THR A 19 -15.48 -11.76 -10.53
N GLU A 20 -14.22 -12.18 -10.62
CA GLU A 20 -13.13 -11.27 -10.32
C GLU A 20 -13.17 -10.18 -11.40
N GLU A 21 -13.79 -9.05 -11.08
CA GLU A 21 -13.53 -7.83 -11.83
C GLU A 21 -12.04 -7.56 -11.68
N LYS A 22 -11.30 -7.81 -12.77
CA LYS A 22 -9.89 -7.49 -12.90
C LYS A 22 -9.76 -5.99 -12.84
N LYS A 23 -9.78 -5.42 -11.64
CA LYS A 23 -9.44 -4.02 -11.39
C LYS A 23 -8.06 -3.85 -11.98
N VAL A 24 -7.97 -3.09 -13.06
CA VAL A 24 -6.70 -2.69 -13.66
C VAL A 24 -5.84 -2.22 -12.51
N ALA A 25 -4.77 -2.97 -12.22
CA ALA A 25 -3.77 -2.53 -11.27
C ALA A 25 -3.35 -1.15 -11.78
N THR A 26 -3.65 -0.11 -11.00
CA THR A 26 -3.22 1.25 -11.30
C THR A 26 -1.71 1.23 -11.37
N ASP A 27 -1.14 0.99 -12.56
CA ASP A 27 0.21 1.30 -13.00
C ASP A 27 1.23 1.44 -11.85
N VAL A 28 1.33 0.38 -11.04
CA VAL A 28 2.22 0.29 -9.88
C VAL A 28 3.59 -0.05 -10.44
N TYR A 29 4.55 0.84 -10.25
CA TYR A 29 5.91 0.62 -10.75
C TYR A 29 6.91 0.31 -9.65
N LYS A 30 6.52 0.53 -8.39
CA LYS A 30 7.33 0.19 -7.24
C LYS A 30 6.45 -0.20 -6.08
N ALA A 31 6.70 -1.36 -5.51
CA ALA A 31 5.99 -1.87 -4.35
C ALA A 31 6.83 -2.93 -3.64
N ASP A 32 6.58 -3.08 -2.35
CA ASP A 32 7.06 -4.21 -1.58
C ASP A 32 6.15 -4.41 -0.35
N THR A 33 6.24 -5.57 0.29
CA THR A 33 5.44 -5.93 1.46
C THR A 33 6.21 -6.85 2.40
N ALA A 34 6.07 -6.63 3.72
CA ALA A 34 6.67 -7.49 4.72
C ALA A 34 5.88 -7.49 6.03
N MET A 35 6.27 -8.36 6.96
CA MET A 35 5.77 -8.34 8.32
C MET A 35 6.56 -7.34 9.16
N VAL A 36 5.86 -6.40 9.80
CA VAL A 36 6.43 -5.38 10.71
C VAL A 36 5.53 -5.31 11.95
N ALA A 37 6.13 -5.42 13.14
CA ALA A 37 5.40 -5.46 14.42
C ALA A 37 4.21 -6.44 14.44
N GLY A 38 4.34 -7.58 13.75
CA GLY A 38 3.29 -8.59 13.62
C GLY A 38 2.15 -8.23 12.65
N LYS A 39 2.29 -7.16 11.86
CA LYS A 39 1.34 -6.71 10.84
C LYS A 39 1.90 -6.86 9.44
N LEU A 40 1.03 -7.14 8.47
CA LEU A 40 1.40 -7.16 7.06
C LEU A 40 1.38 -5.72 6.53
N VAL A 41 2.55 -5.15 6.30
CA VAL A 41 2.73 -3.78 5.83
C VAL A 41 3.20 -3.79 4.38
N ARG A 42 2.61 -2.94 3.55
CA ARG A 42 3.08 -2.68 2.20
C ARG A 42 3.33 -1.21 1.96
N TYR A 43 4.21 -0.92 1.01
CA TYR A 43 4.20 0.35 0.33
C TYR A 43 4.05 0.15 -1.17
N TYR A 44 3.54 1.16 -1.87
CA TYR A 44 3.56 1.19 -3.33
C TYR A 44 3.51 2.62 -3.87
N GLN A 45 3.97 2.76 -5.10
CA GLN A 45 3.93 4.00 -5.87
C GLN A 45 3.38 3.70 -7.27
N THR A 46 2.59 4.64 -7.81
CA THR A 46 1.94 4.51 -9.11
C THR A 46 2.44 5.60 -10.05
N PHE A 47 2.39 5.36 -11.36
CA PHE A 47 2.78 6.38 -12.34
C PHE A 47 1.88 7.63 -12.31
N ALA A 48 0.69 7.54 -11.71
CA ALA A 48 -0.27 8.62 -11.61
C ALA A 48 0.01 9.61 -10.46
N SER A 49 0.92 9.29 -9.52
CA SER A 49 1.17 10.15 -8.36
C SER A 49 2.62 10.07 -7.88
N PRO A 50 3.25 11.20 -7.53
CA PRO A 50 4.58 11.19 -6.91
C PRO A 50 4.52 10.72 -5.44
N CYS A 51 3.34 10.59 -4.85
CA CYS A 51 3.17 10.15 -3.47
C CYS A 51 3.35 8.64 -3.31
N VAL A 52 3.91 8.23 -2.19
CA VAL A 52 3.98 6.82 -1.79
C VAL A 52 2.79 6.47 -0.91
N MET A 53 2.11 5.37 -1.21
CA MET A 53 1.08 4.81 -0.35
C MET A 53 1.72 3.81 0.60
N VAL A 54 1.53 4.00 1.90
CA VAL A 54 1.95 3.06 2.95
C VAL A 54 0.71 2.51 3.63
N GLN A 55 0.62 1.20 3.81
CA GLN A 55 -0.60 0.56 4.28
C GLN A 55 -0.32 -0.61 5.22
N ILE A 56 -1.16 -0.74 6.24
CA ILE A 56 -1.33 -2.00 6.98
C ILE A 56 -2.48 -2.75 6.32
N LEU A 57 -2.26 -4.02 5.98
CA LEU A 57 -3.24 -4.86 5.30
C LEU A 57 -4.06 -5.70 6.28
N LYS A 58 -5.34 -5.90 5.96
CA LYS A 58 -6.21 -6.83 6.68
C LYS A 58 -5.79 -8.28 6.36
N PRO A 59 -5.48 -9.11 7.36
CA PRO A 59 -5.22 -10.53 7.14
C PRO A 59 -6.40 -11.21 6.44
N GLY A 60 -6.14 -11.91 5.34
CA GLY A 60 -7.18 -12.56 4.53
C GLY A 60 -8.13 -11.62 3.77
N GLY A 61 -7.94 -10.30 3.84
CA GLY A 61 -8.84 -9.29 3.26
C GLY A 61 -8.62 -9.01 1.77
N GLY A 62 -8.03 -9.93 1.01
CA GLY A 62 -7.83 -9.75 -0.45
C GLY A 62 -6.98 -8.53 -0.83
N GLY A 63 -6.10 -8.05 0.06
CA GLY A 63 -5.29 -6.84 -0.16
C GLY A 63 -5.96 -5.52 0.23
N GLU A 64 -7.12 -5.58 0.90
CA GLU A 64 -7.71 -4.42 1.56
C GLU A 64 -6.82 -3.93 2.72
N ALA A 65 -6.68 -2.61 2.85
CA ALA A 65 -5.94 -1.99 3.94
C ALA A 65 -6.84 -1.80 5.18
N SER A 66 -6.32 -2.11 6.38
CA SER A 66 -6.93 -1.69 7.65
C SER A 66 -6.55 -0.25 7.99
N ASN A 67 -5.34 0.17 7.60
CA ASN A 67 -4.84 1.53 7.75
C ASN A 67 -4.09 1.95 6.49
N SER A 68 -4.20 3.22 6.11
CA SER A 68 -3.53 3.77 4.92
C SER A 68 -3.03 5.17 5.19
N ARG A 69 -1.80 5.43 4.74
CA ARG A 69 -1.19 6.74 4.75
C ARG A 69 -0.68 7.07 3.35
N LYS A 70 -1.04 8.26 2.87
CA LYS A 70 -0.52 8.81 1.62
C LYS A 70 0.61 9.77 1.96
N PHE A 71 1.83 9.39 1.63
CA PHE A 71 3.02 10.18 1.89
C PHE A 71 3.35 11.07 0.68
N CYS A 72 3.08 12.36 0.81
CA CYS A 72 3.13 13.34 -0.28
C CYS A 72 4.00 14.56 0.02
N ASN A 73 4.60 14.65 1.21
CA ASN A 73 5.38 15.81 1.59
C ASN A 73 6.51 15.42 2.53
N ILE A 74 7.59 16.20 2.49
CA ILE A 74 8.75 16.10 3.37
C ILE A 74 9.12 17.52 3.77
N SER A 75 9.36 17.74 5.07
CA SER A 75 9.78 19.05 5.60
C SER A 75 8.86 20.21 5.17
N GLY A 76 7.55 19.94 5.09
CA GLY A 76 6.52 20.91 4.68
C GLY A 76 6.43 21.17 3.18
N LYS A 77 7.28 20.56 2.36
CA LYS A 77 7.29 20.66 0.89
C LYS A 77 6.53 19.51 0.24
N ASN A 78 5.64 19.80 -0.70
CA ASN A 78 4.82 18.82 -1.38
C ASN A 78 5.52 18.25 -2.62
N PHE A 79 5.42 16.92 -2.81
CA PHE A 79 6.07 16.18 -3.89
C PHE A 79 5.58 16.55 -5.29
N SER A 80 4.43 17.22 -5.40
CA SER A 80 3.79 17.51 -6.69
C SER A 80 4.24 18.84 -7.29
N ASP A 81 4.62 19.81 -6.45
CA ASP A 81 4.81 21.20 -6.86
C ASP A 81 6.01 21.90 -6.20
N ASP A 82 6.62 21.35 -5.14
CA ASP A 82 7.81 21.94 -4.50
C ASP A 82 9.15 21.29 -4.93
N PHE A 83 9.10 20.24 -5.75
CA PHE A 83 10.26 19.51 -6.25
C PHE A 83 10.15 19.33 -7.77
N SER A 84 11.28 19.29 -8.47
CA SER A 84 11.31 18.97 -9.90
C SER A 84 10.99 17.50 -10.14
N GLU A 85 11.45 16.63 -9.24
CA GLU A 85 11.09 15.22 -9.21
C GLU A 85 11.40 14.62 -7.83
N VAL A 86 10.62 13.60 -7.46
CA VAL A 86 10.75 12.85 -6.21
C VAL A 86 10.80 11.37 -6.55
N VAL A 87 11.88 10.70 -6.17
CA VAL A 87 12.11 9.29 -6.46
C VAL A 87 12.16 8.50 -5.16
N LEU A 88 11.31 7.48 -5.05
CA LEU A 88 11.49 6.44 -4.04
C LEU A 88 12.63 5.52 -4.49
N GLU A 89 13.81 5.64 -3.87
CA GLU A 89 14.98 4.82 -4.23
C GLU A 89 14.83 3.38 -3.73
N ARG A 90 14.32 3.19 -2.52
CA ARG A 90 14.05 1.88 -1.92
C ARG A 90 13.20 2.00 -0.65
N GLY A 91 12.48 0.94 -0.32
CA GLY A 91 11.92 0.74 1.01
C GLY A 91 12.64 -0.41 1.71
N GLU A 92 12.81 -0.29 3.02
CA GLU A 92 13.45 -1.27 3.87
C GLU A 92 12.56 -1.54 5.09
N PHE A 93 12.23 -2.81 5.30
CA PHE A 93 11.45 -3.22 6.45
C PHE A 93 12.36 -3.65 7.59
N SER A 94 12.02 -3.24 8.80
CA SER A 94 12.64 -3.69 10.04
C SER A 94 11.61 -4.39 10.93
N LYS A 95 11.99 -4.71 12.17
CA LYS A 95 11.07 -5.36 13.12
C LYS A 95 9.88 -4.48 13.49
N GLU A 96 10.08 -3.16 13.56
CA GLU A 96 9.11 -2.21 14.10
C GLU A 96 8.68 -1.15 13.07
N ASP A 97 9.55 -0.88 12.09
CA ASP A 97 9.40 0.25 11.18
C ASP A 97 9.55 -0.14 9.71
N LEU A 98 8.94 0.65 8.83
CA LEU A 98 9.26 0.74 7.41
C LEU A 98 10.02 2.03 7.13
N SER A 99 11.22 1.95 6.57
CA SER A 99 12.00 3.11 6.13
C SER A 99 11.96 3.26 4.61
N LEU A 100 11.65 4.46 4.12
CA LEU A 100 11.68 4.82 2.71
C LEU A 100 12.85 5.77 2.46
N THR A 101 13.75 5.40 1.54
CA THR A 101 14.80 6.29 1.05
C THR A 101 14.26 7.10 -0.13
N MET A 102 14.15 8.41 0.05
CA MET A 102 13.62 9.36 -0.92
C MET A 102 14.76 10.20 -1.46
N LYS A 103 14.86 10.29 -2.79
CA LYS A 103 15.72 11.25 -3.49
C LYS A 103 14.85 12.41 -3.96
N LEU A 104 15.23 13.62 -3.56
CA LEU A 104 14.47 14.85 -3.75
C LEU A 104 15.27 15.79 -4.64
N MET A 105 14.73 16.10 -5.81
CA MET A 105 15.37 17.03 -6.74
C MET A 105 14.72 18.41 -6.62
N PRO A 106 15.47 19.46 -6.24
CA PRO A 106 14.92 20.79 -6.06
C PRO A 106 14.44 21.38 -7.40
N LEU A 107 13.51 22.33 -7.34
CA LEU A 107 13.04 23.08 -8.51
C LEU A 107 14.10 24.04 -9.07
N THR A 108 14.92 24.61 -8.18
CA THR A 108 16.01 25.51 -8.52
C THR A 108 17.31 24.73 -8.61
N GLU A 109 18.31 25.32 -9.26
CA GLU A 109 19.65 24.76 -9.30
C GLU A 109 20.17 24.44 -7.89
N GLY A 110 20.59 23.20 -7.68
CA GLY A 110 20.95 22.67 -6.37
C GLY A 110 21.29 21.20 -6.45
N ALA A 111 21.92 20.68 -5.38
CA ALA A 111 22.17 19.25 -5.26
C ALA A 111 20.90 18.51 -4.86
N ASP A 112 20.76 17.29 -5.37
CA ASP A 112 19.73 16.35 -4.92
C ASP A 112 19.90 16.05 -3.43
N VAL A 113 18.80 15.99 -2.70
CA VAL A 113 18.79 15.66 -1.27
C VAL A 113 18.29 14.23 -1.10
N ILE A 114 18.98 13.44 -0.29
CA ILE A 114 18.52 12.10 0.08
C ILE A 114 18.01 12.15 1.52
N GLU A 115 16.76 11.77 1.71
CA GLU A 115 16.15 11.63 3.02
C GLU A 115 15.70 10.20 3.28
N VAL A 116 15.84 9.73 4.51
CA VAL A 116 15.29 8.46 4.98
C VAL A 116 14.13 8.76 5.91
N CYS A 117 12.94 8.36 5.51
CA CYS A 117 11.68 8.59 6.22
C CYS A 117 11.16 7.28 6.79
N SER A 118 11.07 7.19 8.11
CA SER A 118 10.67 5.97 8.82
C SER A 118 9.24 6.07 9.36
N PHE A 119 8.44 5.04 9.09
CA PHE A 119 7.08 4.88 9.55
C PHE A 119 7.04 3.78 10.60
N LYS A 120 6.77 4.16 11.85
CA LYS A 120 6.57 3.18 12.93
C LYS A 120 5.22 2.50 12.80
N VAL A 121 5.19 1.21 13.15
CA VAL A 121 3.96 0.40 13.18
C VAL A 121 3.59 0.11 14.63
N GLU A 122 2.58 0.81 15.13
CA GLU A 122 2.14 0.70 16.52
C GLU A 122 0.73 0.11 16.58
N GLY A 123 0.64 -1.20 16.82
CA GLY A 123 -0.63 -1.92 16.77
C GLY A 123 -1.23 -1.88 15.36
N GLU A 124 -2.39 -1.24 15.20
CA GLU A 124 -3.11 -1.13 13.92
C GLU A 124 -2.91 0.24 13.23
N VAL A 125 -1.95 1.04 13.70
CA VAL A 125 -1.75 2.42 13.25
C VAL A 125 -0.37 2.59 12.62
N LEU A 126 -0.32 3.30 11.50
CA LEU A 126 0.91 3.83 10.91
C LEU A 126 1.21 5.21 11.49
N GLY A 127 2.37 5.33 12.13
CA GLY A 127 2.89 6.61 12.62
C GLY A 127 3.09 7.64 11.51
N GLU A 128 3.28 8.90 11.92
CA GLU A 128 3.81 9.93 11.02
C GLU A 128 5.25 9.57 10.61
N PRO A 129 5.68 9.91 9.38
CA PRO A 129 7.05 9.68 8.97
C PRO A 129 8.03 10.59 9.74
N GLU A 130 9.05 9.98 10.32
CA GLU A 130 10.22 10.68 10.84
C GLU A 130 11.30 10.67 9.77
N CYS A 131 11.55 11.84 9.15
CA CYS A 131 12.51 11.99 8.06
C CYS A 131 13.83 12.60 8.54
N ASN A 132 14.94 12.03 8.09
CA ASN A 132 16.28 12.55 8.35
C ASN A 132 17.09 12.56 7.06
N ILE A 133 17.90 13.62 6.89
CA ILE A 133 18.87 13.70 5.80
C ILE A 133 19.92 12.59 5.97
N LYS A 134 20.24 11.90 4.88
CA LYS A 134 21.22 10.82 4.84
C LYS A 134 22.65 11.34 4.63
#